data_AF-A0AAD0P1X1-F1
#
_entry.id   AF-A0AAD0P1X1-F1
#
_cell.length_a   1.000
_cell.length_b   1.000
_cell.length_c   1.000
_cell.angle_alpha   90.00
_cell.angle_beta   90.00
_cell.angle_gamma   90.00
#
_symmetry.space_group_name_H-M   'P 1'
#
loop_
_entity.id
_entity.type
_entity.pdbx_description
1 polymer ?
#
loop_
_entity_poly.entity_id
_entity_poly.type
_entity_poly.pdbx_seq_one_letter_code
_entity_poly.pdbx_strand_id
1 'polypeptide(L)' 'MNDQEIIQKRIEGARNKLYLMERQHGGLLHPNVIRQSMRLDELINQYNKAVHSDNEN' A
#
# COMPACT_ATOMS: atom_id res chain seq x y z
N MET A 1 -3.12 -17.20 9.00
CA MET A 1 -2.78 -16.16 8.01
C MET A 1 -1.29 -15.97 8.10
N ASN A 2 -0.58 -16.15 6.99
CA ASN A 2 0.83 -15.83 6.93
C ASN A 2 1.02 -14.29 6.96
N ASP A 3 2.19 -13.81 7.34
CA ASP A 3 2.44 -12.36 7.45
C ASP A 3 2.31 -11.65 6.09
N GLN A 4 2.59 -12.36 4.99
CA GLN A 4 2.44 -11.87 3.61
C GLN A 4 0.97 -11.56 3.27
N GLU A 5 0.02 -12.43 3.61
CA GLU A 5 -1.43 -12.28 3.39
C GLU A 5 -1.98 -11.11 4.19
N ILE A 6 -1.45 -10.89 5.41
CA ILE A 6 -1.84 -9.74 6.24
C ILE A 6 -1.39 -8.44 5.57
N ILE A 7 -0.15 -8.39 5.08
CA ILE A 7 0.38 -7.20 4.40
C ILE A 7 -0.34 -6.99 3.06
N GLN A 8 -0.62 -8.05 2.31
CA GLN A 8 -1.36 -7.99 1.04
C GLN A 8 -2.76 -7.40 1.20
N LYS A 9 -3.52 -7.84 2.22
CA LYS A 9 -4.83 -7.24 2.53
C LYS A 9 -4.73 -5.75 2.89
N ARG A 10 -3.65 -5.35 3.58
CA ARG A 10 -3.40 -3.93 3.89
C ARG A 10 -3.08 -3.12 2.63
N ILE A 11 -2.32 -3.68 1.69
CA ILE A 11 -2.03 -3.07 0.38
C ILE A 11 -3.33 -2.85 -0.39
N GLU A 12 -4.20 -3.86 -0.49
CA GLU A 12 -5.48 -3.75 -1.18
C GLU A 12 -6.38 -2.68 -0.55
N GLY A 13 -6.47 -2.65 0.78
CA GLY A 13 -7.20 -1.61 1.50
C GLY A 13 -6.64 -0.21 1.23
N ALA A 14 -5.32 -0.05 1.25
CA ALA A 14 -4.66 1.21 0.97
C ALA A 14 -4.83 1.66 -0.49
N ARG A 15 -4.85 0.73 -1.45
CA ARG A 15 -5.10 0.97 -2.87
C ARG A 15 -6.54 1.45 -3.11
N ASN A 16 -7.53 0.77 -2.53
CA ASN A 16 -8.93 1.19 -2.63
C ASN A 16 -9.15 2.59 -2.04
N LYS A 17 -8.51 2.88 -0.91
CA LYS A 17 -8.56 4.20 -0.29
C LYS A 17 -7.91 5.27 -1.17
N LEU A 18 -6.76 4.99 -1.79
CA LEU A 18 -6.09 5.92 -2.70
C LEU A 18 -6.98 6.25 -3.91
N TYR A 19 -7.57 5.23 -4.53
CA TYR A 19 -8.50 5.39 -5.66
C TYR A 19 -9.72 6.25 -5.30
N LEU A 20 -10.32 6.01 -4.13
CA LEU A 20 -11.44 6.83 -3.66
C LEU A 20 -11.02 8.29 -3.44
N MET A 21 -9.86 8.51 -2.82
CA MET A 21 -9.36 9.85 -2.52
C MET A 21 -8.97 10.63 -3.78
N GLU A 22 -8.37 9.98 -4.77
CA GLU A 22 -8.08 10.58 -6.08
C GLU A 22 -9.38 11.09 -6.72
N ARG A 23 -10.43 10.26 -6.72
CA ARG A 23 -11.75 10.64 -7.28
C ARG A 23 -12.43 11.74 -6.47
N GLN A 24 -12.32 11.72 -5.15
CA GLN A 24 -12.91 12.75 -4.28
C GLN A 24 -12.21 14.11 -4.45
N HIS A 25 -10.89 14.12 -4.65
CA HIS A 25 -10.11 15.34 -4.75
C HIS A 25 -9.85 15.79 -6.20
N GLY A 26 -10.35 15.05 -7.20
CA GLY A 26 -10.21 15.39 -8.61
C GLY A 26 -8.78 15.25 -9.15
N GLY A 27 -7.93 14.46 -8.49
CA GLY A 27 -6.58 14.19 -8.96
C GLY A 27 -5.58 13.77 -7.88
N LEU A 28 -4.37 13.45 -8.34
CA LEU A 28 -3.28 12.91 -7.52
C LEU A 28 -2.49 13.96 -6.73
N LEU A 29 -2.61 15.24 -7.08
CA LEU A 29 -1.81 16.32 -6.50
C LEU A 29 -2.32 16.79 -5.13
N HIS A 30 -3.45 16.26 -4.66
CA HIS A 30 -3.98 16.64 -3.35
C HIS A 30 -3.08 16.10 -2.22
N PRO A 31 -2.70 16.91 -1.22
CA PRO A 31 -1.76 16.48 -0.17
C PRO A 31 -2.17 15.19 0.55
N ASN A 32 -3.47 14.97 0.75
CA ASN A 32 -3.95 13.75 1.38
C ASN A 32 -3.84 12.52 0.44
N VAL A 33 -3.95 12.69 -0.88
CA VAL A 33 -3.77 11.63 -1.87
C VAL A 33 -2.30 11.24 -1.94
N ILE A 34 -1.40 12.23 -1.95
CA ILE A 34 0.05 12.01 -1.89
C ILE A 34 0.43 11.24 -0.61
N ARG A 35 -0.06 11.68 0.56
CA ARG A 35 0.20 10.99 1.83
C ARG A 35 -0.30 9.55 1.83
N GLN A 36 -1.46 9.30 1.22
CA GLN A 36 -2.00 7.96 1.08
C GLN A 36 -1.18 7.10 0.10
N SER A 37 -0.63 7.69 -0.97
CA SER A 37 0.30 7.01 -1.89
C SER A 37 1.56 6.56 -1.17
N MET A 38 2.17 7.44 -0.39
CA MET A 38 3.35 7.10 0.41
C MET A 38 3.08 5.92 1.36
N ARG A 39 1.88 5.90 1.96
CA ARG A 39 1.48 4.78 2.82
C ARG A 39 1.30 3.47 2.06
N LEU A 40 0.79 3.53 0.84
CA LEU A 40 0.70 2.36 -0.04
C LEU A 40 2.10 1.85 -0.41
N ASP A 41 3.03 2.75 -0.75
CA ASP A 41 4.42 2.40 -1.08
C ASP A 41 5.15 1.76 0.10
N GLU A 42 4.96 2.27 1.32
CA GLU A 42 5.50 1.65 2.54
C GLU A 42 5.02 0.21 2.73
N LEU A 43 3.73 -0.06 2.46
CA LEU A 43 3.15 -1.39 2.60
C LEU A 43 3.68 -2.34 1.52
N ILE A 44 3.84 -1.86 0.28
CA ILE A 44 4.46 -2.63 -0.81
C ILE A 44 5.91 -2.96 -0.46
N ASN A 45 6.66 -2.00 0.06
CA ASN A 45 8.04 -2.23 0.50
C ASN A 45 8.14 -3.25 1.64
N GLN A 46 7.20 -3.22 2.60
CA GLN A 46 7.11 -4.23 3.66
C GLN A 46 6.79 -5.62 3.10
N TYR A 47 5.87 -5.72 2.15
CA TYR A 47 5.54 -6.98 1.48
C TYR A 47 6.75 -7.53 0.75
N ASN A 48 7.43 -6.72 -0.06
CA ASN A 48 8.62 -7.13 -0.80
C ASN A 48 9.72 -7.59 0.16
N LYS A 49 9.96 -6.89 1.27
CA LYS A 49 10.92 -7.33 2.30
C LYS A 49 10.53 -8.68 2.90
N ALA A 50 9.26 -8.89 3.24
CA ALA A 50 8.79 -10.17 3.77
C ALA A 50 9.00 -11.30 2.75
N VAL A 51 8.64 -11.07 1.48
CA VAL A 51 8.86 -12.05 0.40
C VAL A 51 10.34 -12.34 0.16
N HIS A 52 11.20 -11.31 0.17
CA HIS A 52 12.62 -11.49 -0.09
C HIS A 52 13.37 -12.12 1.10
N SER A 53 13.01 -11.80 2.34
CA SER A 53 13.58 -12.47 3.53
C SER A 53 13.20 -13.96 3.61
N ASP A 54 12.05 -14.35 3.06
CA ASP A 54 11.67 -15.77 2.97
C ASP A 54 12.44 -16.53 1.88
N ASN A 55 13.10 -15.85 0.93
CA ASN A 55 13.88 -16.47 -0.15
C ASN A 55 15.39 -16.59 0.15
N GLU A 56 15.87 -16.06 1.28
CA GLU A 56 17.28 -16.13 1.73
C GLU A 56 17.50 -17.12 2.89
N ASN A 57 16.52 -17.98 3.20
CA ASN A 57 16.58 -18.96 4.30
C ASN A 57 16.48 -20.41 3.80
#